data_AF-A0A2U8HA71-F1
#
_entry.id   AF-A0A2U8HA71-F1
#
_cell.length_a   1.000
_cell.length_b   1.000
_cell.length_c   1.000
_cell.angle_alpha   90.00
_cell.angle_beta   90.00
_cell.angle_gamma   90.00
#
_symmetry.space_group_name_H-M   'P 1'
#
loop_
_entity.id
_entity.type
_entity.pdbx_description
1 polymer ?
#
loop_
_entity_poly.entity_id
_entity_poly.type
_entity_poly.pdbx_seq_one_letter_code
_entity_poly.pdbx_strand_id
1 'polypeptide(L)'
;MRAFLSRRRRAALVLLVLIARPAVAADLSAGAQAWAANCAKCHRDPARIASAIPAAGDATGAARLDRFLADHHAKDPVTRATILAWLEDQASQ
;
A
#
# COMPACT_ATOMS: atom_id res chain seq x y z
N MET A 1 -28.84 36.72 -56.84
CA MET A 1 -29.32 36.42 -55.48
C MET A 1 -29.53 34.90 -55.36
N ARG A 2 -29.05 34.30 -54.25
CA ARG A 2 -29.23 32.88 -53.82
C ARG A 2 -28.40 31.87 -54.64
N ALA A 3 -27.70 30.89 -54.08
CA ALA A 3 -27.97 30.17 -52.84
C ALA A 3 -26.68 29.86 -52.05
N PHE A 4 -26.82 30.06 -50.74
CA PHE A 4 -25.90 29.68 -49.68
C PHE A 4 -25.87 28.14 -49.50
N LEU A 5 -24.68 27.65 -49.15
CA LEU A 5 -24.36 26.52 -48.27
C LEU A 5 -25.39 25.37 -48.15
N SER A 6 -24.93 24.14 -48.42
CA SER A 6 -25.44 22.97 -47.69
C SER A 6 -24.29 22.18 -47.05
N ARG A 7 -23.97 22.59 -45.81
CA ARG A 7 -23.22 21.80 -44.83
C ARG A 7 -23.94 20.46 -44.64
N ARG A 8 -23.31 19.34 -45.01
CA ARG A 8 -23.72 18.01 -44.52
C ARG A 8 -22.70 17.55 -43.48
N ARG A 9 -22.80 18.09 -42.26
CA ARG A 9 -22.11 17.55 -41.09
C ARG A 9 -22.83 16.28 -40.67
N ARG A 10 -22.34 15.12 -41.10
CA ARG A 10 -22.76 13.83 -40.55
C ARG A 10 -22.13 13.72 -39.15
N ALA A 11 -22.92 13.98 -38.12
CA ALA A 11 -22.50 13.74 -36.74
C ALA A 11 -22.46 12.23 -36.50
N ALA A 12 -21.26 11.67 -36.37
CA ALA A 12 -21.06 10.31 -35.89
C ALA A 12 -21.07 10.35 -34.36
N LEU A 13 -22.14 9.84 -33.74
CA LEU A 13 -22.24 9.67 -32.31
C LEU A 13 -21.52 8.35 -31.95
N VAL A 14 -20.24 8.45 -31.59
CA VAL A 14 -19.46 7.33 -31.04
C VAL A 14 -19.81 7.22 -29.55
N LEU A 15 -20.69 6.28 -29.22
CA LEU A 15 -21.04 5.95 -27.84
C LEU A 15 -19.90 5.14 -27.22
N LEU A 16 -18.99 5.82 -26.54
CA LEU A 16 -17.88 5.21 -25.81
C LEU A 16 -18.42 4.64 -24.49
N VAL A 17 -18.71 3.34 -24.46
CA VAL A 17 -19.06 2.62 -23.22
C VAL A 17 -17.77 2.46 -22.40
N LEU A 18 -17.58 3.34 -21.43
CA LEU A 18 -16.52 3.24 -20.43
C LEU A 18 -16.86 2.09 -19.47
N ILE A 19 -16.13 0.99 -19.61
CA ILE A 19 -16.18 -0.15 -18.68
C ILE A 19 -15.47 0.29 -17.40
N ALA A 20 -16.21 0.86 -16.45
CA ALA A 20 -15.69 1.08 -15.10
C ALA A 20 -15.51 -0.28 -14.42
N ARG A 21 -14.27 -0.78 -14.38
CA ARG A 21 -13.92 -1.92 -13.54
C ARG A 21 -13.96 -1.46 -12.08
N PRO A 22 -14.77 -2.07 -11.20
CA PRO A 22 -14.67 -1.78 -9.77
C PRO A 22 -13.28 -2.23 -9.32
N ALA A 23 -12.51 -1.29 -8.77
CA ALA A 23 -11.29 -1.63 -8.06
C ALA A 23 -11.71 -2.38 -6.79
N VAL A 24 -11.56 -3.71 -6.81
CA VAL A 24 -11.69 -4.51 -5.59
C VAL A 24 -10.50 -4.12 -4.71
N ALA A 25 -10.76 -3.30 -3.69
CA ALA A 25 -9.76 -3.04 -2.66
C ALA A 25 -9.50 -4.39 -1.96
N ALA A 26 -8.30 -4.94 -2.12
CA ALA A 26 -7.90 -6.12 -1.37
C ALA A 26 -7.89 -5.76 0.12
N ASP A 27 -8.58 -6.56 0.94
CA ASP A 27 -8.56 -6.38 2.39
C ASP A 27 -7.16 -6.75 2.90
N LEU A 28 -6.41 -5.75 3.35
CA LEU A 28 -5.06 -5.93 3.85
C LEU A 28 -5.12 -6.56 5.24
N SER A 29 -4.18 -7.44 5.58
CA SER A 29 -4.03 -7.89 6.96
C SER A 29 -3.80 -6.69 7.89
N ALA A 30 -4.12 -6.83 9.19
CA ALA A 30 -3.89 -5.76 10.17
C ALA A 30 -2.42 -5.27 10.17
N GLY A 31 -1.47 -6.20 10.01
CA GLY A 31 -0.05 -5.91 9.84
C GLY A 31 0.27 -5.07 8.60
N ALA A 32 -0.27 -5.45 7.44
CA ALA A 32 -0.10 -4.69 6.20
C ALA A 32 -0.75 -3.30 6.27
N GLN A 33 -1.89 -3.16 6.95
CA GLN A 33 -2.53 -1.86 7.21
C GLN A 33 -1.66 -0.99 8.13
N ALA A 34 -1.15 -1.55 9.23
CA ALA A 34 -0.26 -0.84 10.15
C ALA A 34 1.04 -0.41 9.47
N TRP A 35 1.63 -1.26 8.63
CA TRP A 35 2.78 -0.91 7.79
C TRP A 35 2.47 0.24 6.83
N ALA A 36 1.35 0.15 6.10
CA ALA A 36 0.95 1.19 5.15
C ALA A 36 0.79 2.56 5.82
N ALA A 37 0.19 2.58 7.02
CA ALA A 37 -0.06 3.80 7.77
C ALA A 37 1.21 4.44 8.36
N ASN A 38 2.18 3.64 8.81
CA ASN A 38 3.30 4.14 9.63
C ASN A 38 4.66 4.08 8.92
N CYS A 39 4.87 3.14 8.01
CA CYS A 39 6.19 2.78 7.49
C CYS A 39 6.32 3.05 5.98
N ALA A 40 5.26 2.78 5.20
CA ALA A 40 5.31 2.73 3.74
C ALA A 40 5.70 4.05 3.05
N LYS A 41 5.52 5.18 3.74
CA LYS A 41 5.95 6.49 3.25
C LYS A 41 7.47 6.55 3.01
N CYS A 42 8.25 5.91 3.87
CA CYS A 42 9.72 5.91 3.80
C CYS A 42 10.26 4.54 3.34
N HIS A 43 9.56 3.46 3.70
CA HIS A 43 9.95 2.09 3.40
C HIS A 43 9.00 1.49 2.37
N ARG A 44 9.35 1.63 1.09
CA ARG A 44 8.52 1.12 -0.02
C ARG A 44 8.44 -0.41 -0.05
N ASP A 45 9.50 -1.08 0.36
CA ASP A 45 9.64 -2.53 0.23
C ASP A 45 9.72 -3.19 1.62
N PRO A 46 8.64 -3.84 2.08
CA PRO A 46 8.61 -4.55 3.35
C PRO A 46 9.59 -5.72 3.40
N ALA A 47 9.80 -6.45 2.31
CA ALA A 47 10.66 -7.64 2.29
C ALA A 47 12.12 -7.26 2.58
N ARG A 48 12.56 -6.11 2.06
CA ARG A 48 13.90 -5.57 2.37
C ARG A 48 14.06 -5.25 3.86
N ILE A 49 13.03 -4.72 4.50
CA ILE A 49 13.08 -4.43 5.94
C ILE A 49 12.98 -5.72 6.76
N ALA A 50 12.11 -6.65 6.35
CA ALA A 50 12.00 -7.97 6.95
C ALA A 50 13.34 -8.72 6.96
N SER A 51 14.14 -8.63 5.90
CA SER A 51 15.49 -9.25 5.84
C SER A 51 16.50 -8.67 6.85
N ALA A 52 16.20 -7.50 7.44
CA ALA A 52 17.06 -6.80 8.38
C ALA A 52 16.56 -6.87 9.84
N ILE A 53 15.42 -7.51 10.10
CA ILE A 53 14.95 -7.70 11.48
C ILE A 53 15.78 -8.79 12.18
N PRO A 54 15.83 -8.78 13.53
CA PRO A 54 16.48 -9.83 14.30
C PRO A 54 15.98 -11.23 13.93
N ALA A 55 16.87 -12.23 13.99
CA ALA A 55 16.49 -13.62 13.76
C ALA A 55 15.52 -14.12 14.84
N ALA A 56 14.68 -15.10 14.49
CA ALA A 56 13.80 -15.75 15.44
C ALA A 56 14.59 -16.28 16.65
N GLY A 57 14.14 -15.95 17.86
CA GLY A 57 14.81 -16.32 19.12
C GLY A 57 15.85 -15.31 19.62
N ASP A 58 16.22 -14.28 18.84
CA ASP A 58 17.06 -13.18 19.34
C ASP A 58 16.24 -12.18 20.17
N ALA A 59 16.05 -12.51 21.45
CA ALA A 59 15.30 -11.67 22.38
C ALA A 59 15.91 -10.27 22.59
N THR A 60 17.24 -10.16 22.52
CA THR A 60 17.94 -8.87 22.70
C THR A 60 17.76 -7.98 21.47
N GLY A 61 17.89 -8.55 20.27
CA GLY A 61 17.58 -7.87 19.03
C GLY A 61 16.11 -7.42 18.98
N ALA A 62 15.17 -8.30 19.34
CA ALA A 62 13.75 -7.98 19.37
C ALA A 62 13.44 -6.81 20.32
N ALA A 63 14.00 -6.81 21.53
CA ALA A 63 13.83 -5.71 22.48
C ALA A 63 14.43 -4.39 21.97
N ARG A 64 15.58 -4.44 21.29
CA ARG A 64 16.19 -3.26 20.67
C ARG A 64 15.32 -2.70 19.54
N LEU A 65 14.77 -3.58 18.70
CA LEU A 65 13.89 -3.19 17.60
C LEU A 65 12.58 -2.59 18.11
N ASP A 66 11.94 -3.18 19.11
CA ASP A 66 10.72 -2.63 19.72
C ASP A 66 10.95 -1.20 20.24
N ARG A 67 12.05 -0.98 20.97
CA ARG A 67 12.41 0.36 21.46
C ARG A 67 12.65 1.34 20.31
N PHE A 68 13.36 0.92 19.27
CA PHE A 68 13.59 1.77 18.10
C PHE A 68 12.26 2.20 17.47
N LEU A 69 11.33 1.27 17.27
CA LEU A 69 10.02 1.55 16.68
C LEU A 69 9.17 2.48 17.55
N ALA A 70 9.30 2.41 18.89
CA ALA A 70 8.61 3.32 19.80
C ALA A 70 9.01 4.79 19.56
N ASP A 71 10.26 5.02 19.23
CA ASP A 71 10.79 6.35 18.88
C ASP A 71 10.70 6.64 17.37
N HIS A 72 10.42 5.62 16.55
CA HIS A 72 10.41 5.66 15.08
C HIS A 72 9.03 5.31 14.51
N HIS A 73 8.11 6.27 14.59
CA HIS A 73 6.78 6.27 13.96
C HIS A 73 5.77 5.21 14.44
N ALA A 74 6.12 4.30 15.35
CA ALA A 74 5.20 3.32 15.93
C ALA A 74 5.16 3.40 17.46
N LYS A 75 4.63 4.52 17.99
CA LYS A 75 4.60 4.80 19.44
C LYS A 75 3.70 3.85 20.23
N ASP A 76 2.60 3.42 19.62
CA ASP A 76 1.63 2.52 20.25
C ASP A 76 2.18 1.08 20.30
N PRO A 77 2.23 0.44 21.49
CA PRO A 77 2.80 -0.90 21.63
C PRO A 77 2.02 -1.98 20.87
N VAL A 78 0.69 -1.85 20.73
CA VAL A 78 -0.12 -2.82 19.97
C VAL A 78 0.21 -2.74 18.47
N THR A 79 0.37 -1.52 17.96
CA THR A 79 0.78 -1.27 16.57
C THR A 79 2.17 -1.84 16.31
N ARG A 80 3.13 -1.68 17.22
CA ARG A 80 4.47 -2.29 17.07
C ARG A 80 4.42 -3.80 17.02
N ALA A 81 3.74 -4.43 17.96
CA ALA A 81 3.59 -5.88 17.98
C ALA A 81 2.96 -6.38 16.68
N THR A 82 1.95 -5.67 16.17
CA THR A 82 1.27 -5.98 14.91
C THR A 82 2.20 -5.87 13.69
N ILE A 83 3.04 -4.82 13.64
CA ILE A 83 4.03 -4.64 12.57
C ILE A 83 5.12 -5.71 12.65
N LEU A 84 5.63 -6.01 13.85
CA LEU A 84 6.70 -6.99 14.06
C LEU A 84 6.27 -8.39 13.63
N ALA A 85 5.13 -8.88 14.11
CA ALA A 85 4.60 -10.18 13.73
C ALA A 85 4.42 -10.28 12.21
N TRP A 86 3.93 -9.21 11.57
CA TRP A 86 3.76 -9.21 10.12
C TRP A 86 5.09 -9.17 9.35
N LEU A 87 6.11 -8.46 9.85
CA LEU A 87 7.46 -8.46 9.24
C LEU A 87 8.15 -9.81 9.38
N GLU A 88 7.91 -10.55 10.47
CA GLU A 88 8.39 -11.93 10.63
C GLU A 88 7.78 -12.85 9.57
N ASP A 89 6.48 -12.70 9.28
CA ASP A 89 5.82 -13.41 8.16
C ASP A 89 6.44 -13.01 6.82
N GLN A 90 6.75 -11.73 6.60
CA GLN A 90 7.38 -11.27 5.35
C GLN A 90 8.81 -11.80 5.17
N ALA A 91 9.54 -12.07 6.25
CA ALA A 91 10.89 -12.63 6.20
C ALA A 91 10.90 -14.11 5.75
N SER A 92 9.74 -14.77 5.80
CA SER A 92 9.56 -16.19 5.51
C SER A 92 8.97 -16.46 4.11
N GLN A 93 8.69 -15.41 3.34
CA GLN A 93 8.09 -15.49 2.00
C GLN A 93 9.11 -15.48 0.86
#